data_AF-A0A2A2W593-F1
#
_entry.id   AF-A0A2A2W593-F1
#
_cell.length_a   1.000
_cell.length_b   1.000
_cell.length_c   1.000
_cell.angle_alpha   90.00
_cell.angle_beta   90.00
_cell.angle_gamma   90.00
#
_symmetry.space_group_name_H-M   'P 1'
#
loop_
_entity.id
_entity.type
_entity.pdbx_description
1 polymer ?
#
loop_
_entity_poly.entity_id
_entity_poly.type
_entity_poly.pdbx_seq_one_letter_code
_entity_poly.pdbx_strand_id
1 'polypeptide(L)'
;MGLGYGAADLVLLPMRGPHRLVIVEAKLGHSQDAAAKVVGQLLMYYAGAQQFGARGLRLLREFASANDRRARSQTPKTLKTLSGGISPREAAWRELQKGRKLRPDQIRLFIALNGEPSLSLKSSLSILASQHALLIEVLSVVGVDRLVVWSPV
;
A
#
# COMPACT_ATOMS: atom_id res chain seq x y z
N MET A 1 2.90 16.71 -17.78
CA MET A 1 2.01 16.59 -16.61
C MET A 1 2.28 15.23 -15.97
N GLY A 2 2.75 15.20 -14.72
CA GLY A 2 3.42 14.05 -14.12
C GLY A 2 2.51 12.84 -13.90
N LEU A 3 2.89 11.71 -14.49
CA LEU A 3 2.29 10.39 -14.27
C LEU A 3 2.70 9.86 -12.88
N GLY A 4 1.71 9.58 -12.02
CA GLY A 4 1.76 8.42 -11.12
C GLY A 4 2.69 8.43 -9.89
N TYR A 5 3.21 9.55 -9.41
CA TYR A 5 3.94 9.53 -8.14
C TYR A 5 2.97 9.43 -6.94
N GLY A 6 3.02 8.32 -6.21
CA GLY A 6 2.39 8.14 -4.90
C GLY A 6 0.98 7.56 -4.87
N ALA A 7 0.59 6.81 -5.90
CA ALA A 7 -0.57 5.94 -5.86
C ALA A 7 -0.12 4.47 -5.80
N ALA A 8 -0.61 3.74 -4.80
CA ALA A 8 -0.40 2.29 -4.73
C ALA A 8 -1.15 1.61 -5.88
N ASP A 9 -0.55 0.56 -6.46
CA ASP A 9 -1.16 -0.22 -7.54
C ASP A 9 -2.40 -0.98 -7.08
N LEU A 10 -2.38 -1.52 -5.86
CA LEU A 10 -3.53 -2.19 -5.26
C LEU A 10 -3.60 -1.96 -3.75
N VAL A 11 -4.82 -1.71 -3.26
CA VAL A 11 -5.13 -1.62 -1.84
C VAL A 11 -6.22 -2.62 -1.52
N LEU A 12 -5.94 -3.55 -0.61
CA LEU A 12 -6.92 -4.50 -0.09
C LEU A 12 -7.37 -4.07 1.30
N LEU A 13 -8.66 -4.25 1.57
CA LEU A 13 -9.29 -3.88 2.84
C LEU A 13 -9.91 -5.12 3.52
N PRO A 14 -9.09 -6.04 4.08
CA PRO A 14 -9.60 -7.26 4.68
C PRO A 14 -10.66 -6.99 5.76
N MET A 15 -11.72 -7.79 5.75
CA MET A 15 -12.78 -7.76 6.77
C MET A 15 -12.45 -8.62 7.99
N ARG A 16 -11.63 -9.66 7.81
CA ARG A 16 -11.23 -10.63 8.84
C ARG A 16 -9.71 -10.84 8.79
N GLY A 17 -9.16 -11.48 9.83
CA GLY A 17 -7.73 -11.74 9.96
C GLY A 17 -6.96 -10.64 10.71
N PRO A 18 -5.62 -10.79 10.80
CA PRO A 18 -4.76 -9.89 11.58
C PRO A 18 -4.58 -8.52 10.90
N HIS A 19 -4.55 -8.49 9.57
CA HIS A 19 -4.33 -7.27 8.80
C HIS A 19 -5.65 -6.55 8.52
N ARG A 20 -5.58 -5.22 8.53
CA ARG A 20 -6.72 -4.33 8.29
C ARG A 20 -6.56 -3.52 7.00
N LEU A 21 -5.33 -3.37 6.55
CA LEU A 21 -4.96 -2.71 5.31
C LEU A 21 -3.77 -3.46 4.70
N VAL A 22 -3.88 -3.80 3.42
CA VAL A 22 -2.79 -4.38 2.65
C VAL A 22 -2.55 -3.49 1.45
N ILE A 23 -1.29 -3.11 1.22
CA ILE A 23 -0.88 -2.24 0.11
C ILE A 23 0.09 -3.04 -0.75
N VAL A 24 -0.16 -3.06 -2.05
CA VAL A 24 0.70 -3.73 -3.03
C VAL A 24 1.22 -2.69 -4.01
N GLU A 25 2.54 -2.68 -4.18
CA GLU A 25 3.23 -1.91 -5.20
C GLU A 25 3.82 -2.87 -6.23
N ALA A 26 3.46 -2.71 -7.50
CA ALA A 26 3.97 -3.46 -8.61
C ALA A 26 5.10 -2.69 -9.30
N LYS A 27 6.23 -3.35 -9.51
CA LYS A 27 7.39 -2.79 -10.20
C LYS A 27 8.05 -3.79 -11.13
N LEU A 28 8.74 -3.23 -12.11
CA LEU A 28 9.59 -3.97 -13.00
C LEU A 28 10.91 -4.29 -12.27
N GLY A 29 11.24 -5.57 -12.09
CA GLY A 29 12.39 -6.01 -11.30
C GLY A 29 13.75 -5.54 -11.85
N HIS A 30 13.85 -5.37 -13.16
CA HIS A 30 15.03 -4.86 -13.88
C HIS A 30 15.20 -3.33 -13.92
N SER A 31 14.32 -2.52 -13.29
CA SER A 31 14.51 -1.07 -13.31
C SER A 31 15.68 -0.67 -12.39
N GLN A 32 16.64 0.09 -12.93
CA GLN A 32 17.89 0.45 -12.22
C GLN A 32 17.64 1.27 -10.94
N ASP A 33 16.50 1.96 -10.88
CA ASP A 33 16.05 2.78 -9.76
C ASP A 33 14.95 2.12 -8.92
N ALA A 34 14.61 0.86 -9.20
CA ALA A 34 13.55 0.13 -8.51
C ALA A 34 13.80 0.12 -7.01
N ALA A 35 15.05 -0.07 -6.56
CA ALA A 35 15.38 -0.10 -5.14
C ALA A 35 15.00 1.18 -4.39
N ALA A 36 15.49 2.34 -4.85
CA ALA A 36 15.22 3.62 -4.21
C ALA A 36 13.74 4.04 -4.32
N LYS A 37 13.12 3.81 -5.49
CA LYS A 37 11.72 4.17 -5.72
C LYS A 37 10.76 3.31 -4.90
N VAL A 38 10.98 2.00 -4.86
CA VAL A 38 10.15 1.07 -4.06
C VAL A 38 10.24 1.42 -2.59
N VAL A 39 11.46 1.62 -2.06
CA VAL A 39 11.66 1.97 -0.65
C VAL A 39 10.95 3.28 -0.29
N GLY A 40 11.17 4.34 -1.09
CA GLY A 40 10.53 5.64 -0.84
C GLY A 40 9.00 5.56 -0.89
N GLN A 41 8.45 4.85 -1.87
CA GLN A 41 7.00 4.66 -2.01
C GLN A 41 6.42 3.85 -0.85
N LEU A 42 7.07 2.74 -0.46
CA LEU A 42 6.64 1.92 0.66
C LEU A 42 6.59 2.70 1.97
N LEU A 43 7.62 3.48 2.27
CA LEU A 43 7.66 4.31 3.48
C LEU A 43 6.54 5.35 3.47
N MET A 44 6.29 5.98 2.31
CA MET A 44 5.19 6.93 2.16
C MET A 44 3.82 6.26 2.34
N TYR A 45 3.61 5.07 1.76
CA TYR A 45 2.37 4.31 1.91
C TYR A 45 2.16 3.88 3.36
N TYR A 46 3.21 3.41 4.02
CA TYR A 46 3.14 3.05 5.43
C TYR A 46 2.80 4.25 6.31
N ALA A 47 3.48 5.38 6.12
CA ALA A 47 3.19 6.61 6.85
C ALA A 47 1.75 7.10 6.59
N GLY A 48 1.25 6.98 5.36
CA GLY A 48 -0.15 7.27 5.02
C GLY A 48 -1.12 6.28 5.69
N ALA A 49 -0.79 4.99 5.69
CA ALA A 49 -1.56 3.92 6.31
C ALA A 49 -1.74 4.14 7.82
N GLN A 50 -0.66 4.50 8.51
CA GLN A 50 -0.67 4.80 9.95
C GLN A 50 -1.53 6.01 10.31
N GLN A 51 -1.73 6.94 9.38
CA GLN A 51 -2.62 8.07 9.61
C GLN A 51 -4.10 7.66 9.60
N PHE A 52 -4.49 6.57 8.92
CA PHE A 52 -5.87 6.11 8.95
C PHE A 52 -6.29 5.64 10.34
N GLY A 53 -7.46 6.09 10.77
CA GLY A 53 -8.14 5.51 11.90
C GLY A 53 -9.18 4.47 11.46
N ALA A 54 -9.73 3.73 12.42
CA ALA A 54 -10.76 2.72 12.17
C ALA A 54 -11.98 3.28 11.40
N ARG A 55 -12.28 4.57 11.53
CA ARG A 55 -13.34 5.23 10.73
C ARG A 55 -12.93 5.39 9.28
N GLY A 56 -11.70 5.81 9.00
CA GLY A 56 -11.21 5.91 7.62
C GLY A 56 -11.27 4.58 6.88
N LEU A 57 -10.83 3.49 7.51
CA LEU A 57 -10.92 2.16 6.88
C LEU A 57 -12.35 1.73 6.60
N ARG A 58 -13.28 2.11 7.47
CA ARG A 58 -14.70 1.84 7.25
C ARG A 58 -15.22 2.60 6.04
N LEU A 59 -14.92 3.89 5.94
CA LEU A 59 -15.29 4.73 4.79
C LEU A 59 -14.70 4.18 3.49
N LEU A 60 -13.45 3.73 3.50
CA LEU A 60 -12.82 3.08 2.33
C LEU A 60 -13.54 1.79 1.93
N ARG A 61 -13.94 0.97 2.92
CA ARG A 61 -14.70 -0.28 2.66
C ARG A 61 -16.09 0.01 2.13
N GLU A 62 -16.82 0.94 2.74
CA GLU A 62 -18.15 1.39 2.31
C GLU A 62 -18.11 1.93 0.89
N PHE A 63 -17.10 2.75 0.57
CA PHE A 63 -16.85 3.23 -0.79
C PHE A 63 -16.63 2.06 -1.76
N ALA A 64 -15.75 1.12 -1.41
CA ALA A 64 -15.42 -0.03 -2.25
C ALA A 64 -16.64 -0.93 -2.49
N SER A 65 -17.46 -1.18 -1.46
CA SER A 65 -18.68 -2.00 -1.58
C SER A 65 -19.78 -1.31 -2.38
N ALA A 66 -19.95 0.01 -2.22
CA ALA A 66 -21.01 0.75 -2.91
C ALA A 66 -20.63 1.12 -4.36
N ASN A 67 -19.34 1.10 -4.71
CA ASN A 67 -18.84 1.57 -6.00
C ASN A 67 -17.85 0.58 -6.64
N ASP A 68 -18.14 -0.73 -6.66
CA ASP A 68 -17.19 -1.79 -7.06
C ASP A 68 -16.43 -1.49 -8.38
N ARG A 69 -17.14 -1.14 -9.46
CA ARG A 69 -16.52 -0.79 -10.75
C ARG A 69 -15.56 0.41 -10.63
N ARG A 70 -15.94 1.43 -9.86
CA ARG A 70 -15.11 2.63 -9.67
C ARG A 70 -13.95 2.34 -8.74
N ALA A 71 -14.13 1.50 -7.71
CA ALA A 71 -13.08 1.12 -6.78
C ALA A 71 -11.95 0.36 -7.49
N ARG A 72 -12.29 -0.48 -8.48
CA ARG A 72 -11.33 -1.24 -9.30
C ARG A 72 -10.76 -0.46 -10.49
N SER A 73 -11.21 0.77 -10.75
CA SER A 73 -10.69 1.56 -11.88
C SER A 73 -9.35 2.23 -11.53
N GLN A 74 -8.52 2.47 -12.54
CA GLN A 74 -7.24 3.17 -12.41
C GLN A 74 -7.37 4.68 -12.16
N THR A 75 -8.58 5.24 -12.21
CA THR A 75 -8.80 6.67 -11.98
C THR A 75 -8.43 7.05 -10.55
N PRO A 76 -7.62 8.08 -10.28
CA PRO A 76 -7.34 8.50 -8.90
C PRO A 76 -8.62 8.83 -8.12
N LYS A 77 -8.70 8.41 -6.85
CA LYS A 77 -9.85 8.71 -5.98
C LYS A 77 -9.55 9.92 -5.11
N THR A 78 -10.45 10.89 -5.08
CA THR A 78 -10.27 12.10 -4.27
C THR A 78 -10.69 11.85 -2.82
N LEU A 79 -10.10 12.59 -1.87
CA LEU A 79 -10.50 12.50 -0.46
C LEU A 79 -11.98 12.79 -0.24
N LYS A 80 -12.56 13.74 -1.00
CA LYS A 80 -14.01 14.00 -0.99
C LYS A 80 -14.80 12.75 -1.37
N THR A 81 -14.39 12.02 -2.41
CA THR A 81 -15.06 10.79 -2.82
C THR A 81 -14.96 9.71 -1.73
N LEU A 82 -13.76 9.52 -1.17
CA LEU A 82 -13.48 8.48 -0.17
C LEU A 82 -14.11 8.77 1.20
N SER A 83 -14.44 10.02 1.50
CA SER A 83 -15.04 10.45 2.77
C SER A 83 -16.56 10.62 2.72
N GLY A 84 -17.22 10.24 1.61
CA GLY A 84 -18.67 10.39 1.47
C GLY A 84 -19.13 11.81 1.12
N GLY A 85 -18.27 12.60 0.45
CA GLY A 85 -18.62 13.93 -0.05
C GLY A 85 -18.14 15.09 0.82
N ILE A 86 -17.36 14.83 1.88
CA ILE A 86 -16.95 15.85 2.86
C ILE A 86 -15.97 16.85 2.22
N SER A 87 -16.21 18.12 2.53
CA SER A 87 -15.37 19.28 2.17
C SER A 87 -15.22 20.18 3.40
N PRO A 88 -14.11 20.95 3.53
CA PRO A 88 -12.94 21.00 2.65
C PRO A 88 -12.01 19.78 2.81
N ARG A 89 -10.90 19.74 2.06
CA ARG A 89 -9.97 18.61 2.00
C ARG A 89 -9.44 18.21 3.38
N GLU A 90 -9.17 19.20 4.22
CA GLU A 90 -8.67 19.03 5.59
C GLU A 90 -9.71 18.33 6.47
N ALA A 91 -10.99 18.68 6.33
CA ALA A 91 -12.07 18.02 7.06
C ALA A 91 -12.23 16.57 6.61
N ALA A 92 -12.20 16.31 5.30
CA ALA A 92 -12.21 14.96 4.75
C ALA A 92 -11.03 14.12 5.27
N TRP A 93 -9.83 14.71 5.35
CA TRP A 93 -8.65 14.05 5.89
C TRP A 93 -8.80 13.73 7.38
N ARG A 94 -9.25 14.70 8.19
CA ARG A 94 -9.52 14.47 9.62
C ARG A 94 -10.51 13.34 9.84
N GLU A 95 -11.55 13.23 9.02
CA GLU A 95 -12.51 12.12 9.09
C GLU A 95 -11.88 10.76 8.85
N LEU A 96 -11.02 10.65 7.83
CA LEU A 96 -10.27 9.42 7.55
C LEU A 96 -9.31 9.06 8.69
N GLN A 97 -8.84 10.07 9.43
CA GLN A 97 -7.97 9.90 10.58
C GLN A 97 -8.71 9.52 11.87
N LYS A 98 -10.06 9.59 11.94
CA LYS A 98 -10.83 9.36 13.18
C LYS A 98 -10.84 7.90 13.62
N GLY A 99 -10.98 7.72 14.94
CA GLY A 99 -11.00 6.42 15.60
C GLY A 99 -9.60 5.89 15.89
N ARG A 100 -9.52 4.66 16.41
CA ARG A 100 -8.25 4.03 16.77
C ARG A 100 -7.35 3.90 15.53
N LYS A 101 -6.12 4.38 15.63
CA LYS A 101 -5.10 4.25 14.57
C LYS A 101 -4.75 2.79 14.31
N LEU A 102 -4.35 2.51 13.08
CA LEU A 102 -3.76 1.22 12.76
C LEU A 102 -2.44 1.04 13.50
N ARG A 103 -2.29 -0.13 14.11
CA ARG A 103 -0.99 -0.57 14.62
C ARG A 103 -0.12 -1.10 13.47
N PRO A 104 1.21 -1.10 13.62
CA PRO A 104 2.13 -1.64 12.62
C PRO A 104 1.76 -3.06 12.15
N ASP A 105 1.43 -3.97 13.07
CA ASP A 105 1.05 -5.37 12.79
C ASP A 105 -0.24 -5.52 11.95
N GLN A 106 -1.04 -4.46 11.87
CA GLN A 106 -2.29 -4.44 11.12
C GLN A 106 -2.12 -3.95 9.67
N ILE A 107 -0.93 -3.48 9.30
CA ILE A 107 -0.60 -2.99 7.97
C ILE A 107 0.37 -4.01 7.35
N ARG A 108 0.06 -4.51 6.15
CA ARG A 108 0.98 -5.36 5.38
C ARG A 108 1.30 -4.72 4.05
N LEU A 109 2.56 -4.81 3.67
CA LEU A 109 3.09 -4.23 2.44
C LEU A 109 3.60 -5.36 1.55
N PHE A 110 3.20 -5.34 0.29
CA PHE A 110 3.70 -6.24 -0.73
C PHE A 110 4.40 -5.46 -1.84
N ILE A 111 5.51 -6.01 -2.30
CA ILE A 111 6.15 -5.57 -3.54
C ILE A 111 5.98 -6.70 -4.55
N ALA A 112 5.29 -6.45 -5.65
CA ALA A 112 5.18 -7.38 -6.76
C ALA A 112 6.23 -7.03 -7.82
N LEU A 113 7.10 -7.98 -8.16
CA LEU A 113 8.17 -7.84 -9.14
C LEU A 113 8.00 -8.85 -10.28
N ASN A 114 8.28 -8.44 -11.51
CA ASN A 114 8.35 -9.34 -12.67
C ASN A 114 9.75 -9.97 -12.87
N GLY A 115 10.49 -10.15 -11.78
CA GLY A 115 11.83 -10.73 -11.77
C GLY A 115 12.36 -10.88 -10.35
N GLU A 116 13.57 -11.41 -10.22
CA GLU A 116 14.21 -11.52 -8.91
C GLU A 116 14.57 -10.13 -8.35
N PRO A 117 14.38 -9.90 -7.03
CA PRO A 117 14.78 -8.66 -6.42
C PRO A 117 16.31 -8.57 -6.39
N SER A 118 16.85 -7.40 -6.74
CA SER A 118 18.28 -7.15 -6.64
C SER A 118 18.77 -7.33 -5.19
N LEU A 119 20.06 -7.64 -5.03
CA LEU A 119 20.68 -7.72 -3.69
C LEU A 119 20.54 -6.41 -2.91
N SER A 120 20.67 -5.26 -3.59
CA SER A 120 20.50 -3.94 -2.96
C SER A 120 19.09 -3.72 -2.43
N LEU A 121 18.06 -4.12 -3.19
CA LEU A 121 16.67 -4.06 -2.74
C LEU A 121 16.45 -5.02 -1.57
N LYS A 122 16.92 -6.27 -1.65
CA LYS A 122 16.82 -7.24 -0.55
C LYS A 122 17.42 -6.68 0.74
N SER A 123 18.67 -6.20 0.70
CA SER A 123 19.33 -5.61 1.87
C SER A 123 18.56 -4.42 2.45
N SER A 124 18.06 -3.54 1.58
CA SER A 124 17.29 -2.36 2.02
C SER A 124 15.99 -2.75 2.71
N LEU A 125 15.26 -3.73 2.17
CA LEU A 125 14.01 -4.20 2.75
C LEU A 125 14.20 -4.95 4.06
N SER A 126 15.28 -5.73 4.22
CA SER A 126 15.64 -6.38 5.49
C SER A 126 15.93 -5.35 6.58
N ILE A 127 16.67 -4.29 6.27
CA ILE A 127 16.91 -3.18 7.22
C ILE A 127 15.58 -2.53 7.62
N LEU A 128 14.71 -2.24 6.65
CA LEU A 128 13.41 -1.64 6.94
C LEU A 128 12.49 -2.53 7.77
N ALA A 129 12.44 -3.83 7.47
CA ALA A 129 11.64 -4.79 8.21
C ALA A 129 12.13 -4.91 9.66
N SER A 130 13.44 -5.11 9.86
CA SER A 130 14.03 -5.31 11.18
C SER A 130 14.03 -4.05 12.06
N GLN A 131 14.30 -2.88 11.50
CA GLN A 131 14.43 -1.63 12.28
C GLN A 131 13.10 -0.92 12.52
N HIS A 132 12.13 -1.07 11.61
CA HIS A 132 10.85 -0.35 11.67
C HIS A 132 9.64 -1.26 11.87
N ALA A 133 9.86 -2.55 12.13
CA ALA A 133 8.82 -3.57 12.31
C ALA A 133 7.79 -3.58 11.18
N LEU A 134 8.25 -3.30 9.95
CA LEU A 134 7.40 -3.28 8.76
C LEU A 134 7.17 -4.69 8.26
N LEU A 135 5.91 -5.10 8.19
CA LEU A 135 5.52 -6.38 7.59
C LEU A 135 5.55 -6.24 6.07
N ILE A 136 6.72 -6.54 5.48
CA ILE A 136 6.98 -6.44 4.04
C ILE A 136 7.12 -7.85 3.47
N GLU A 137 6.54 -8.08 2.29
CA GLU A 137 6.80 -9.28 1.49
C GLU A 137 7.07 -8.92 0.04
N VAL A 138 7.95 -9.68 -0.60
CA VAL A 138 8.23 -9.53 -2.04
C VAL A 138 7.71 -10.75 -2.76
N LEU A 139 6.86 -10.50 -3.75
CA LEU A 139 6.29 -11.47 -4.68
C LEU A 139 7.00 -11.30 -6.02
N SER A 140 7.85 -12.24 -6.39
CA SER A 140 8.61 -12.21 -7.63
C SER A 140 8.09 -13.26 -8.60
N VAL A 141 7.66 -12.85 -9.78
CA VAL A 141 7.41 -13.75 -10.91
C VAL A 141 8.72 -13.93 -11.68
N VAL A 142 9.27 -15.13 -11.68
CA VAL A 142 10.55 -15.46 -12.32
C VAL A 142 10.32 -16.42 -13.48
N GLY A 143 10.87 -16.09 -14.66
CA GLY A 143 10.64 -16.89 -15.87
C GLY A 143 9.22 -16.74 -16.40
N VAL A 144 8.61 -17.84 -16.85
CA VAL A 144 7.28 -17.79 -17.50
C VAL A 144 6.15 -17.71 -16.48
N ASP A 145 6.20 -18.44 -15.35
CA ASP A 145 5.10 -18.46 -14.36
C ASP A 145 5.53 -18.80 -12.92
N ARG A 146 6.83 -18.76 -12.58
CA ARG A 146 7.27 -19.17 -11.24
C ARG A 146 7.12 -18.03 -10.23
N LEU A 147 6.10 -18.12 -9.37
CA LEU A 147 5.97 -17.22 -8.23
C LEU A 147 6.93 -17.62 -7.11
N VAL A 148 7.80 -16.70 -6.72
CA VAL A 148 8.71 -16.81 -5.58
C VAL A 148 8.31 -15.77 -4.55
N VAL A 149 8.12 -16.20 -3.31
CA VAL A 149 7.86 -15.30 -2.18
C VAL A 149 9.15 -15.18 -1.37
N TRP A 150 9.56 -13.95 -1.12
CA TRP A 150 10.67 -13.63 -0.23
C TRP A 150 10.19 -12.70 0.88
N SER A 151 10.43 -13.11 2.12
CA SER A 151 10.18 -12.30 3.30
C SER A 151 11.52 -11.76 3.81
N PRO A 152 11.69 -10.43 3.91
CA PRO A 152 12.82 -9.87 4.63
C PRO A 152 12.75 -10.32 6.10
N VAL A 153 13.83 -10.93 6.57
CA VAL A 153 14.02 -11.30 7.98
C VAL A 153 14.57 -10.10 8.75
#